data_AF-A0A6A0GNV7-F1
#
_entry.id   AF-A0A6A0GNV7-F1
#
_cell.length_a   1.000
_cell.length_b   1.000
_cell.length_c   1.000
_cell.angle_alpha   90.00
_cell.angle_beta   90.00
_cell.angle_gamma   90.00
#
_symmetry.space_group_name_H-M   'P 1'
#
loop_
_entity.id
_entity.type
_entity.pdbx_description
1 polymer ?
#
loop_
_entity_poly.entity_id
_entity_poly.type
_entity_poly.pdbx_seq_one_letter_code
_entity_poly.pdbx_strand_id
1 'polypeptide(L)' 'MGAPLNRLFWTTHELVTHDNFVYAIGGNDGSASLNSMERYDPKTNRWQIMPSMLARRSSVAVAVVECYSFEKVLLGKNHT' A
#
# COMPACT_ATOMS: atom_id res chain seq x y z
N MET A 1 -7.76 5.40 20.62
CA MET A 1 -6.29 5.43 20.81
C MET A 1 -5.70 4.36 19.90
N GLY A 2 -4.96 4.74 18.85
CA GLY A 2 -4.25 3.78 17.99
C GLY A 2 -2.78 4.15 18.03
N ALA A 3 -1.98 3.37 18.76
CA ALA A 3 -0.54 3.59 18.81
C ALA A 3 0.05 3.35 17.41
N PRO A 4 1.09 4.11 16.99
CA PRO A 4 1.88 3.72 15.84
C PRO A 4 2.48 2.34 16.11
N LEU A 5 2.60 1.51 15.07
CA LEU A 5 3.15 0.17 15.18
C LEU A 5 4.62 0.25 15.64
N ASN A 6 4.84 0.28 16.95
CA ASN A 6 6.09 -0.08 17.61
C ASN A 6 6.26 -1.60 17.50
N ARG A 7 6.41 -2.11 16.27
CA ARG A 7 6.83 -3.50 16.05
C ARG A 7 8.15 -3.44 15.30
N LEU A 8 9.20 -3.35 16.12
CA LEU A 8 10.56 -3.71 15.76
C LEU A 8 10.51 -5.04 14.97
N PHE A 9 11.29 -5.14 13.89
CA PHE A 9 11.52 -6.34 13.04
C PHE A 9 10.73 -6.48 11.72
N TRP A 10 10.24 -5.40 11.11
CA TRP A 10 9.91 -5.44 9.67
C TRP A 10 11.16 -5.16 8.84
N THR A 11 11.90 -6.20 8.46
CA THR A 11 12.98 -6.07 7.47
C THR A 11 12.35 -6.11 6.07
N THR A 12 12.59 -5.07 5.28
CA THR A 12 12.26 -5.04 3.83
C THR A 12 10.78 -4.84 3.49
N HIS A 13 10.04 -3.98 4.20
CA HIS A 13 8.79 -3.45 3.61
C HIS A 13 9.10 -2.67 2.34
N GLU A 14 8.28 -2.87 1.32
CA GLU A 14 8.39 -2.13 0.06
C GLU A 14 7.47 -0.92 0.14
N LEU A 15 8.04 0.26 -0.05
CA LEU A 15 7.34 1.52 0.11
C LEU A 15 7.02 2.14 -1.24
N VAL A 16 5.81 2.67 -1.37
CA VAL A 16 5.43 3.51 -2.50
C VAL A 16 4.56 4.68 -2.05
N THR A 17 4.65 5.80 -2.76
CA THR A 17 3.81 6.98 -2.51
C THR A 17 2.73 7.07 -3.58
N HIS A 18 1.49 7.31 -3.16
CA HIS A 18 0.36 7.55 -4.07
C HIS A 18 -0.71 8.39 -3.35
N ASP A 19 -1.26 9.39 -4.04
CA ASP A 19 -2.32 10.27 -3.52
C ASP A 19 -2.04 10.85 -2.12
N ASN A 20 -0.80 11.28 -1.87
CA ASN A 20 -0.31 11.81 -0.58
C ASN A 20 -0.25 10.82 0.59
N PHE A 21 -0.36 9.52 0.31
CA PHE A 21 -0.16 8.47 1.30
C PHE A 21 1.13 7.69 1.00
N VAL A 22 1.70 7.09 2.04
CA VAL A 22 2.75 6.08 1.91
C VAL A 22 2.12 4.71 2.10
N TYR A 23 2.45 3.76 1.26
CA TYR A 23 2.00 2.39 1.36
C TYR A 23 3.19 1.50 1.68
N ALA A 24 3.05 0.62 2.67
CA ALA A 24 3.97 -0.46 2.92
C ALA A 24 3.29 -1.77 2.50
N ILE A 25 3.96 -2.51 1.62
CA ILE A 25 3.42 -3.70 0.97
C ILE A 25 4.39 -4.86 1.16
N GLY A 26 3.90 -6.01 1.61
CA GLY A 26 4.69 -7.23 1.75
C GLY A 26 5.85 -7.10 2.75
N GLY A 27 7.00 -7.67 2.39
CA GLY A 27 8.20 -7.69 3.22
C GLY A 27 8.33 -8.96 4.05
N ASN A 28 9.16 -8.92 5.10
CA ASN A 28 9.42 -10.04 5.99
C ASN A 28 9.39 -9.57 7.46
N ASP A 29 8.82 -10.40 8.34
CA ASP A 29 8.75 -10.16 9.80
C ASP A 29 9.89 -10.82 10.59
N GLY A 30 10.89 -11.35 9.88
CA GLY A 30 11.98 -12.15 10.43
C GLY A 30 11.66 -13.65 10.52
N SER A 31 10.39 -14.04 10.34
CA SER A 31 9.96 -15.45 10.32
C SER A 31 9.42 -15.88 8.97
N ALA A 32 8.66 -15.02 8.28
CA ALA A 32 8.05 -15.33 6.99
C ALA A 32 7.82 -14.10 6.11
N SER A 33 7.73 -14.33 4.80
CA SER A 33 7.26 -13.33 3.86
C SER A 33 5.79 -12.96 4.13
N LEU A 34 5.48 -11.69 3.90
CA LEU A 34 4.18 -11.10 4.21
C LEU A 34 3.38 -10.87 2.94
N ASN A 35 2.07 -10.89 3.09
CA ASN A 35 1.14 -10.40 2.08
C ASN A 35 0.33 -9.19 2.58
N SER A 36 0.64 -8.69 3.78
CA SER A 36 -0.03 -7.53 4.36
C SER A 36 0.25 -6.28 3.55
N MET A 37 -0.71 -5.36 3.62
CA MET A 37 -0.56 -4.00 3.10
C MET A 37 -1.10 -3.02 4.14
N GLU A 38 -0.36 -1.94 4.35
CA GLU A 38 -0.76 -0.86 5.24
C GLU A 38 -0.43 0.49 4.61
N ARG A 39 -1.22 1.50 4.96
CA ARG A 39 -1.12 2.85 4.41
C ARG A 39 -0.95 3.87 5.53
N TYR A 40 0.08 4.68 5.44
CA TYR A 40 0.31 5.83 6.29
C TYR A 40 -0.32 7.09 5.71
N ASP A 41 -1.12 7.76 6.55
CA ASP A 41 -1.66 9.10 6.32
C ASP A 41 -0.82 10.14 7.09
N PRO A 42 -0.02 10.97 6.40
CA PRO A 42 0.76 12.03 7.03
C PRO A 42 -0.09 13.10 7.73
N LYS A 43 -1.35 13.31 7.31
CA LYS A 43 -2.24 14.33 7.91
C LYS A 43 -2.73 13.90 9.29
N THR A 44 -3.05 12.62 9.43
CA THR A 44 -3.54 12.07 10.70
C THR A 44 -2.42 11.40 11.51
N ASN A 45 -1.23 11.28 10.94
CA ASN A 45 -0.07 10.59 11.47
C ASN A 45 -0.40 9.16 11.91
N ARG A 46 -1.10 8.42 11.05
CA ARG A 46 -1.62 7.08 11.36
C ARG A 46 -1.43 6.12 10.22
N TRP A 47 -1.11 4.88 10.58
CA TRP A 47 -1.18 3.73 9.70
C TRP A 47 -2.60 3.14 9.70
N GLN A 48 -3.02 2.64 8.56
CA GLN A 48 -4.32 2.01 8.32
C GLN A 48 -4.08 0.68 7.59
N ILE A 49 -4.76 -0.37 8.05
CA ILE A 49 -4.71 -1.68 7.39
C ILE A 49 -5.44 -1.57 6.05
N MET A 50 -4.83 -2.12 5.00
CA MET A 50 -5.38 -2.18 3.65
C MET A 50 -5.60 -3.64 3.22
N PRO A 51 -6.33 -3.90 2.12
CA PRO A 51 -6.50 -5.26 1.60
C PRO A 51 -5.15 -5.93 1.29
N SER A 52 -4.96 -7.15 1.80
CA SER A 52 -3.74 -7.93 1.58
C SER A 52 -3.56 -8.36 0.12
N MET A 53 -2.32 -8.58 -0.28
CA MET A 53 -1.97 -9.25 -1.54
C MET A 53 -2.44 -10.72 -1.53
N LEU A 54 -2.72 -11.24 -2.73
CA LEU A 54 -3.08 -12.66 -2.91
C LEU A 54 -1.93 -13.62 -2.58
N ALA A 55 -0.68 -13.19 -2.77
CA ALA A 55 0.51 -13.98 -2.51
C ALA A 55 1.47 -13.22 -1.58
N ARG A 56 2.20 -13.97 -0.76
CA ARG A 56 3.28 -13.42 0.08
C ARG A 56 4.47 -13.04 -0.80
N ARG A 57 5.06 -11.86 -0.55
CA ARG A 57 6.18 -11.32 -1.31
C ARG A 57 7.17 -10.65 -0.35
N SER A 58 8.45 -10.84 -0.61
CA SER A 58 9.56 -10.19 0.08
C SER A 58 10.73 -10.05 -0.88
N SER A 59 11.61 -9.07 -0.65
CA SER A 59 12.78 -8.81 -1.50
C SER A 59 12.41 -8.46 -2.95
N VAL A 60 11.27 -7.79 -3.17
CA VAL A 60 10.89 -7.27 -4.49
C VAL A 60 10.89 -5.74 -4.48
N ALA A 61 10.54 -5.13 -5.62
CA ALA A 61 10.35 -3.69 -5.75
C ALA A 61 8.90 -3.39 -6.11
N VAL A 62 8.36 -2.29 -5.58
CA VAL A 62 6.99 -1.82 -5.84
C VAL A 62 7.03 -0.52 -6.63
N ALA A 63 6.14 -0.39 -7.60
CA ALA A 63 5.93 0.85 -8.35
C ALA A 63 4.43 1.11 -8.52
N VAL A 64 4.05 2.39 -8.60
CA VAL A 64 2.71 2.82 -9.01
C VAL A 64 2.70 2.91 -10.53
N VAL A 65 1.73 2.24 -11.15
CA VAL A 65 1.48 2.33 -12.59
C VAL A 65 0.09 2.89 -12.78
N GLU A 66 0.00 4.01 -13.50
CA GLU A 66 -1.27 4.56 -13.92
C GLU A 66 -1.83 3.73 -15.08
N CYS A 67 -2.84 2.91 -14.79
CA CYS A 67 -3.60 2.21 -15.83
C CYS A 67 -4.75 3.10 -16.29
N TYR A 68 -4.60 3.70 -17.47
CA TYR A 68 -5.69 4.35 -18.17
C TYR A 68 -6.69 3.28 -18.64
N SER A 69 -7.75 3.07 -17.86
CA SER A 69 -8.88 2.29 -18.36
C SER A 69 -9.59 3.09 -19.45
N PHE A 70 -9.52 2.60 -20.69
CA PHE A 70 -10.20 3.20 -21.83
C PHE A 70 -11.72 3.29 -21.62
N GLU A 71 -12.30 2.39 -20.83
CA GLU A 71 -13.72 2.41 -20.48
C GLU A 71 -14.11 3.67 -19.69
N LYS A 72 -13.24 4.16 -18.80
CA LYS A 72 -13.48 5.42 -18.08
C LYS A 72 -13.40 6.66 -18.98
N VAL A 73 -12.62 6.60 -20.05
CA VAL A 73 -12.55 7.69 -21.06
C VAL A 73 -13.85 7.76 -21.87
N LEU A 74 -14.45 6.61 -22.17
CA LEU A 74 -15.73 6.53 -22.89
C LEU A 74 -16.94 6.88 -21.99
N LEU A 75 -16.88 6.53 -20.70
CA LEU A 75 -17.94 6.84 -19.72
C LEU A 75 -17.82 8.26 -19.12
N GLY A 76 -16.75 8.99 -19.42
CA GLY A 76 -16.47 10.34 -18.92
C GLY A 76 -17.12 11.49 -19.71
N LYS A 77 -18.20 11.25 -20.46
CA LYS A 77 -18.99 12.32 -21.07
C LYS A 77 -20.49 12.09 -20.91
N ASN A 78 -21.11 13.06 -20.23
CA ASN A 78 -22.53 13.41 -20.16
C ASN A 78 -23.25 13.01 -18.87
N HIS A 79 -23.07 13.79 -17.81
CA HIS A 79 -24.21 14.25 -17.02
C HIS A 79 -24.01 15.74 -16.70
N THR A 80 -24.87 16.55 -17.31
CA THR A 80 -25.20 17.95 -17.02
C THR A 80 -25.61 18.17 -15.58
#